data_AF-A0A7S3RVT4-F1
#
_entry.id   AF-A0A7S3RVT4-F1
#
_cell.length_a   1.000
_cell.length_b   1.000
_cell.length_c   1.000
_cell.angle_alpha   90.00
_cell.angle_beta   90.00
_cell.angle_gamma   90.00
#
_symmetry.space_group_name_H-M   'P 1'
#
loop_
_entity.id
_entity.type
_entity.pdbx_description
1 polymer ?
#
loop_
_entity_poly.entity_id
_entity_poly.type
_entity_poly.pdbx_seq_one_letter_code
_entity_poly.pdbx_strand_id
1 'polypeptide(L)'
;NFKIMLVPKAVSDRKGGASFKKAKGRGYVQLKCEAELSEAIANVQFRISIGSGDRQEDPRGPVSHNFSSSAVCGLPKDLEEWDFQSVVDQESMTFVVCLEIVPKAAGR
;
A
#
# COMPACT_ATOMS: atom_id res chain seq x y z
N ASN A 1 10.78 -2.71 12.08
CA ASN A 1 11.08 -2.04 10.80
C ASN A 1 9.84 -2.11 9.93
N PHE A 2 9.43 -1.01 9.28
CA PHE A 2 8.30 -1.01 8.36
C PHE A 2 8.80 -1.00 6.91
N LYS A 3 8.15 -1.77 6.04
CA LYS A 3 8.44 -1.84 4.60
C LYS A 3 7.17 -1.59 3.81
N ILE A 4 7.28 -0.72 2.81
CA ILE A 4 6.25 -0.60 1.77
C ILE A 4 6.55 -1.67 0.72
N MET A 5 5.53 -2.45 0.37
CA MET A 5 5.61 -3.48 -0.65
C MET A 5 4.64 -3.15 -1.78
N LEU A 6 5.12 -3.26 -3.01
CA LEU A 6 4.29 -3.21 -4.20
C LEU A 6 4.03 -4.64 -4.67
N VAL A 7 2.77 -5.03 -4.80
CA VAL A 7 2.36 -6.38 -5.20
C VAL A 7 1.58 -6.29 -6.51
N PRO A 8 2.00 -6.97 -7.59
CA PRO A 8 1.26 -6.93 -8.84
C PRO A 8 -0.07 -7.69 -8.71
N LYS A 9 -1.12 -7.20 -9.36
CA LYS A 9 -2.37 -7.95 -9.50
C LYS A 9 -2.11 -9.21 -10.30
N ALA A 10 -2.28 -10.38 -9.68
CA ALA A 10 -2.12 -11.65 -10.37
C ALA A 10 -3.21 -11.79 -11.46
N VAL A 11 -2.78 -12.05 -12.69
CA VAL A 11 -3.69 -12.25 -13.84
C VAL A 11 -3.70 -13.69 -14.35
N SER A 12 -2.85 -14.56 -13.77
CA SER A 12 -2.73 -15.98 -14.11
C SER A 12 -1.91 -16.70 -13.04
N ASP A 13 -2.18 -17.99 -12.80
CA ASP A 13 -1.36 -18.85 -11.93
C ASP A 13 -0.12 -19.43 -12.61
N ARG A 14 0.05 -19.18 -13.92
CA ARG A 14 1.24 -19.63 -14.67
C ARG A 14 2.45 -18.80 -14.27
N LYS A 15 3.66 -19.34 -14.49
CA LYS A 15 4.94 -18.62 -14.26
C LYS A 15 4.90 -17.20 -14.86
N GLY A 16 5.25 -16.22 -14.04
CA GLY A 16 5.23 -14.79 -14.40
C GLY A 16 3.84 -14.13 -14.44
N GLY A 17 2.78 -14.84 -14.04
CA GLY A 17 1.40 -14.33 -13.95
C GLY A 17 1.18 -13.26 -12.87
N ALA A 18 2.06 -13.19 -11.87
CA ALA A 18 2.13 -12.13 -10.86
C ALA A 18 3.30 -11.18 -11.17
N SER A 19 3.21 -10.42 -12.26
CA SER A 19 4.19 -9.39 -12.62
C SER A 19 3.51 -8.10 -13.05
N PHE A 20 4.10 -6.95 -12.75
CA PHE A 20 3.54 -5.64 -13.14
C PHE A 20 3.37 -5.50 -14.65
N LYS A 21 4.26 -6.13 -15.43
CA LYS A 21 4.15 -6.17 -16.90
C LYS A 21 2.86 -6.84 -17.35
N LYS A 22 2.51 -8.00 -16.79
CA LYS A 22 1.26 -8.70 -17.16
C LYS A 22 0.02 -8.06 -16.55
N ALA A 23 0.15 -7.50 -15.36
CA ALA A 23 -0.91 -6.75 -14.69
C ALA A 23 -1.18 -5.37 -15.33
N LYS A 24 -0.42 -4.98 -16.37
CA LYS A 24 -0.50 -3.67 -17.03
C LYS A 24 -0.39 -2.52 -16.03
N GLY A 25 0.58 -2.61 -15.12
CA GLY A 25 0.78 -1.57 -14.11
C GLY A 25 -0.13 -1.65 -12.88
N ARG A 26 -1.11 -2.55 -12.86
CA ARG A 26 -2.04 -2.64 -11.73
C ARG A 26 -1.51 -3.49 -10.60
N GLY A 27 -1.85 -3.12 -9.38
CA GLY A 27 -1.48 -3.89 -8.20
C GLY A 27 -1.92 -3.23 -6.91
N TYR A 28 -1.25 -3.61 -5.84
CA TYR A 28 -1.62 -3.30 -4.47
C TYR A 28 -0.41 -2.70 -3.75
N VAL A 29 -0.68 -1.79 -2.81
CA VAL A 29 0.31 -1.29 -1.87
C VAL A 29 0.05 -1.95 -0.52
N GLN A 30 1.08 -2.55 0.07
CA GLN A 30 1.01 -3.19 1.37
C GLN A 30 2.07 -2.62 2.31
N LEU A 31 1.72 -2.47 3.58
CA LEU A 31 2.63 -2.17 4.67
C LEU A 31 2.97 -3.47 5.40
N LYS A 32 4.26 -3.77 5.50
CA LYS A 32 4.79 -4.89 6.28
C LYS A 32 5.54 -4.39 7.50
N CYS A 33 5.25 -4.95 8.66
CA CYS A 33 6.06 -4.83 9.86
C CYS A 33 6.98 -6.05 9.98
N GLU A 34 8.27 -5.80 10.18
CA GLU A 34 9.30 -6.85 10.37
C GLU A 34 9.82 -6.88 11.82
N ALA A 35 9.13 -6.21 12.74
CA ALA A 35 9.41 -6.26 14.16
C ALA A 35 8.34 -7.06 14.89
N GLU A 36 8.74 -7.72 15.97
CA GLU A 36 7.81 -8.24 16.95
C GLU A 36 7.31 -7.06 17.80
N LEU A 37 6.02 -6.76 17.72
CA LEU A 37 5.39 -5.67 18.46
C LEU A 37 4.52 -6.24 19.57
N SER A 38 4.55 -5.62 20.74
CA SER A 38 3.57 -5.90 21.79
C SER A 38 2.21 -5.29 21.42
N GLU A 39 1.13 -5.86 21.95
CA GLU A 39 -0.25 -5.36 21.74
C GLU A 39 -0.41 -3.85 22.02
N ALA A 40 0.37 -3.32 22.95
CA ALA A 40 0.33 -1.91 23.33
C ALA A 40 0.75 -0.95 22.21
N ILE A 41 1.62 -1.38 21.29
CA ILE A 41 2.20 -0.53 20.23
C ILE A 41 1.93 -1.05 18.82
N ALA A 42 1.26 -2.20 18.70
CA ALA A 42 1.06 -2.88 17.43
C ALA A 42 -0.11 -2.31 16.60
N ASN A 43 -1.00 -1.52 17.23
CA ASN A 43 -2.12 -0.88 16.56
C ASN A 43 -1.69 0.38 15.81
N VAL A 44 -1.74 0.34 14.48
CA VAL A 44 -1.37 1.44 13.60
C VAL A 44 -2.56 1.81 12.73
N GLN A 45 -2.79 3.11 12.54
CA GLN A 45 -3.76 3.62 11.61
C GLN A 45 -3.05 4.43 10.53
N PHE A 46 -3.34 4.16 9.26
CA PHE A 46 -2.61 4.80 8.16
C PHE A 46 -3.46 4.99 6.89
N ARG A 47 -3.02 5.90 6.02
CA ARG A 47 -3.52 6.12 4.66
C ARG A 47 -2.43 5.86 3.64
N ILE A 48 -2.84 5.56 2.41
CA ILE A 48 -1.93 5.34 1.28
C ILE A 48 -2.37 6.25 0.12
N SER A 49 -1.42 6.91 -0.53
CA SER A 49 -1.60 7.55 -1.84
C SER A 49 -0.45 7.23 -2.78
N ILE A 50 -0.67 7.44 -4.08
CA ILE A 50 0.35 7.29 -5.11
C ILE A 50 0.42 8.53 -6.00
N GLY A 51 1.57 8.72 -6.64
CA GLY A 51 1.82 9.86 -7.51
C GLY A 51 2.22 11.12 -6.74
N SER A 52 2.43 12.19 -7.49
CA SER A 52 2.82 13.51 -6.99
C SER A 52 2.36 14.60 -7.95
N GLY A 53 2.18 15.82 -7.43
CA GLY A 53 1.71 16.97 -8.22
C GLY A 53 0.37 16.67 -8.90
N ASP A 54 0.27 17.01 -10.18
CA ASP A 54 -0.98 16.86 -10.96
C ASP A 54 -1.36 15.40 -11.25
N ARG A 55 -0.45 14.44 -11.00
CA ARG A 55 -0.71 12.99 -11.15
C ARG A 55 -0.96 12.30 -9.82
N GLN A 56 -1.12 13.03 -8.72
CA GLN A 56 -1.41 12.44 -7.42
C GLN A 56 -2.85 11.92 -7.38
N GLU A 57 -3.01 10.65 -7.00
CA GLU A 57 -4.34 10.10 -6.66
C GLU A 57 -4.70 10.46 -5.20
N ASP A 58 -6.01 10.58 -4.95
CA ASP A 58 -6.54 10.84 -3.61
C ASP A 58 -6.07 9.76 -2.60
N PRO A 59 -5.68 10.16 -1.37
CA PRO A 59 -5.35 9.21 -0.32
C PRO A 59 -6.53 8.29 0.02
N ARG A 60 -6.26 6.98 0.05
CA ARG A 60 -7.22 5.95 0.46
C ARG A 60 -6.97 5.53 1.91
N GLY A 61 -8.05 5.32 2.66
CA GLY A 61 -8.04 5.00 4.09
C GLY A 61 -8.77 6.05 4.95
N PRO A 62 -8.58 6.07 6.27
CA PRO A 62 -7.57 5.29 7.00
C PRO A 62 -7.93 3.82 7.16
N VAL A 63 -6.90 2.97 7.23
CA VAL A 63 -7.01 1.56 7.65
C VAL A 63 -6.42 1.41 9.04
N SER A 64 -7.11 0.70 9.92
CA SER A 64 -6.61 0.31 11.23
C SER A 64 -6.15 -1.14 11.22
N HIS A 65 -4.92 -1.39 11.67
CA HIS A 65 -4.34 -2.72 11.68
C HIS A 65 -3.53 -2.98 12.94
N ASN A 66 -3.61 -4.22 13.44
CA ASN A 66 -2.79 -4.70 14.54
C ASN A 66 -1.65 -5.58 14.00
N PHE A 67 -0.43 -5.06 14.00
CA PHE A 67 0.76 -5.73 13.48
C PHE A 67 1.31 -6.87 14.35
N SER A 68 0.80 -7.09 15.58
CA SER A 68 1.09 -8.30 16.36
C SER A 68 0.30 -9.51 15.84
N SER A 69 -0.88 -9.27 15.26
CA SER A 69 -1.77 -10.31 14.73
C SER A 69 -1.41 -10.77 13.32
N SER A 70 -0.90 -9.85 12.49
CA SER A 70 -0.41 -10.12 11.14
C SER A 70 0.65 -9.10 10.77
N ALA A 71 1.78 -9.57 10.25
CA ALA A 71 2.88 -8.73 9.84
C ALA A 71 2.58 -7.84 8.62
N VAL A 72 1.52 -8.13 7.85
CA VAL A 72 1.21 -7.43 6.59
C VAL A 72 -0.22 -6.89 6.59
N CYS A 73 -0.39 -5.67 6.10
CA CYS A 73 -1.68 -5.02 5.91
C CYS A 73 -1.72 -4.23 4.60
N GLY A 74 -2.87 -4.17 3.96
CA GLY A 74 -3.15 -3.33 2.79
C GLY A 74 -4.46 -2.58 2.97
N LEU A 75 -4.98 -2.02 1.88
CA LEU A 75 -6.32 -1.44 1.85
C LEU A 75 -7.41 -2.53 1.80
N PRO A 76 -8.68 -2.19 2.09
CA PRO A 76 -9.82 -3.07 1.84
C PRO A 76 -9.91 -3.50 0.37
N LYS A 77 -10.49 -4.68 0.10
CA LYS A 77 -10.51 -5.31 -1.24
C LYS A 77 -11.11 -4.45 -2.35
N ASP A 78 -12.10 -3.64 -2.01
CA ASP A 78 -12.78 -2.72 -2.92
C ASP A 78 -11.95 -1.46 -3.25
N LEU A 79 -10.90 -1.18 -2.47
CA LEU A 79 -10.05 0.00 -2.57
C LEU A 79 -8.56 -0.31 -2.81
N GLU A 80 -8.15 -1.59 -2.77
CA GLU A 80 -6.74 -1.99 -2.77
C GLU A 80 -6.05 -1.89 -4.12
N GLU A 81 -6.79 -1.95 -5.23
CA GLU A 81 -6.23 -1.93 -6.58
C GLU A 81 -5.89 -0.50 -7.01
N TRP A 82 -4.62 -0.29 -7.36
CA TRP A 82 -4.09 0.94 -7.93
C TRP A 82 -3.68 0.73 -9.40
N ASP A 83 -3.76 1.79 -10.20
CA ASP A 83 -3.13 1.84 -11.52
C ASP A 83 -1.82 2.64 -11.44
N PHE A 84 -0.71 1.96 -11.13
CA PHE A 84 0.58 2.62 -10.98
C PHE A 84 1.06 3.28 -12.27
N GLN A 85 0.67 2.78 -13.44
CA GLN A 85 1.09 3.35 -14.72
C GLN A 85 0.55 4.77 -14.92
N SER A 86 -0.62 5.08 -14.35
CA SER A 86 -1.23 6.41 -14.45
C SER A 86 -0.41 7.50 -13.76
N VAL A 87 0.44 7.14 -12.79
CA VAL A 87 1.22 8.08 -11.96
C VAL A 87 2.73 8.00 -12.18
N VAL A 88 3.19 7.18 -13.13
CA VAL A 88 4.62 7.10 -13.47
C VAL A 88 5.07 8.37 -14.17
N ASP A 89 6.10 8.98 -13.60
CA ASP A 89 6.86 10.01 -14.28
C ASP A 89 7.74 9.39 -15.37
N GLN A 90 7.52 9.81 -16.61
CA GLN A 90 8.12 9.17 -17.80
C GLN A 90 9.60 9.52 -17.98
N GLU A 91 10.08 10.60 -17.35
CA GLU A 91 11.49 10.99 -17.43
C GLU A 91 12.34 10.16 -16.45
N SER A 92 11.92 10.10 -15.18
CA SER A 92 12.63 9.35 -14.14
C SER A 92 12.33 7.86 -14.14
N MET A 93 11.23 7.43 -14.78
CA MET A 93 10.68 6.08 -14.70
C MET A 93 10.36 5.65 -13.25
N THR A 94 9.94 6.61 -12.43
CA THR A 94 9.56 6.40 -11.03
C THR A 94 8.19 6.95 -10.73
N PHE A 95 7.64 6.59 -9.57
CA PHE A 95 6.47 7.24 -8.99
C PHE A 95 6.63 7.26 -7.46
N VAL A 96 5.86 8.14 -6.81
CA VAL A 96 5.86 8.27 -5.36
C VAL A 96 4.77 7.40 -4.76
N VAL A 97 5.09 6.71 -3.66
CA VAL A 97 4.11 6.11 -2.75
C VAL A 97 4.22 6.85 -1.43
N CYS A 98 3.12 7.42 -0.96
CA CYS A 98 3.06 8.10 0.32
C CYS A 98 2.26 7.25 1.31
N LEU A 99 2.85 7.02 2.47
CA LEU A 99 2.21 6.37 3.62
C LEU A 99 2.12 7.36 4.76
N GLU A 100 0.91 7.70 5.15
CA GLU A 100 0.62 8.66 6.21
C GLU A 100 0.14 7.91 7.45
N ILE A 101 0.89 7.98 8.55
CA ILE A 101 0.42 7.50 9.86
C ILE A 101 -0.52 8.55 10.43
N VAL A 102 -1.77 8.16 10.70
CA VAL A 102 -2.76 9.06 11.30
C VAL A 102 -2.84 8.78 12.81
N PRO A 103 -2.91 9.83 13.65
CA PRO A 103 -3.18 9.64 15.07
C PRO A 103 -4.50 8.92 15.26
N LYS A 104 -4.52 7.90 16.12
CA LYS A 104 -5.79 7.33 16.57
C LYS A 104 -6.53 8.44 17.29
N ALA A 105 -7.66 8.89 16.74
CA ALA A 105 -8.47 9.91 17.40
C ALA A 105 -8.75 9.42 18.84
N ALA A 106 -8.39 10.24 19.83
CA ALA A 106 -8.76 9.95 21.21
C ALA A 106 -10.29 9.91 21.24
N GLY A 107 -10.84 8.72 21.50
CA GLY A 107 -12.29 8.58 21.70
C GLY A 107 -12.72 9.56 22.79
N ARG A 108 -13.78 10.33 22.52
CA ARG A 108 -14.55 10.97 23.58
C ARG A 108 -15.25 9.91 24.42
#